data_AF-A0A443YGB7-F1
#
_entry.id   AF-A0A443YGB7-F1
#
_cell.length_a   1.000
_cell.length_b   1.000
_cell.length_c   1.000
_cell.angle_alpha   90.00
_cell.angle_beta   90.00
_cell.angle_gamma   90.00
#
_symmetry.space_group_name_H-M   'P 1'
#
loop_
_entity.id
_entity.type
_entity.pdbx_description
1 polymer ?
#
loop_
_entity_poly.entity_id
_entity_poly.type
_entity_poly.pdbx_seq_one_letter_code
_entity_poly.pdbx_strand_id
1 'polypeptide(L)'
;MITCTKCGEKNSDDTRFCAKCNNKLQSIRQTVSFENPSGAPLESFRHQNMPPDSWRSLKRMIEAWGYLALLAAVAAGCAFYDTWWPLYPTVALLGLVLWLRRV
;
A
#
# COMPACT_ATOMS: atom_id res chain seq x y z
N MET A 1 -12.79 37.07 -15.26
CA MET A 1 -11.55 37.27 -16.04
C MET A 1 -10.39 37.01 -15.10
N ILE A 2 -9.34 36.29 -15.51
CA ILE A 2 -8.21 35.93 -14.64
C ILE A 2 -6.91 36.58 -15.10
N THR A 3 -6.19 37.22 -14.18
CA THR A 3 -4.90 37.86 -14.44
C THR A 3 -3.75 36.89 -14.14
N CYS A 4 -2.83 36.72 -15.09
CA CYS A 4 -1.68 35.87 -14.92
C CYS A 4 -0.72 36.43 -13.86
N THR A 5 -0.41 35.66 -12.81
CA THR A 5 0.52 36.05 -11.74
C THR A 5 1.98 36.20 -12.21
N LYS A 6 2.32 35.66 -13.37
CA LYS A 6 3.70 35.68 -13.90
C LYS A 6 3.99 36.85 -14.84
N CYS A 7 3.03 37.22 -15.69
CA CYS A 7 3.26 38.23 -16.74
C CYS A 7 2.23 39.37 -16.75
N GLY A 8 1.23 39.33 -15.86
CA GLY A 8 0.19 40.37 -15.75
C GLY A 8 -0.86 40.34 -16.86
N GLU A 9 -0.79 39.41 -17.82
CA GLU A 9 -1.74 39.33 -18.92
C GLU A 9 -3.13 38.92 -18.45
N LYS A 10 -4.18 39.55 -19.00
CA LYS A 10 -5.57 39.20 -18.71
C LYS A 10 -6.00 38.07 -19.64
N ASN A 11 -6.46 36.97 -19.06
CA ASN A 11 -6.91 35.78 -19.77
C ASN A 11 -8.37 35.48 -19.38
N SER A 12 -9.10 34.74 -20.23
CA SER A 12 -10.44 34.26 -19.87
C SER A 12 -10.35 33.21 -18.77
N ASP A 13 -11.36 33.14 -17.90
CA ASP A 13 -11.34 32.22 -16.75
C ASP A 13 -11.40 30.73 -17.17
N ASP A 14 -11.83 30.46 -18.40
CA ASP A 14 -11.90 29.12 -18.99
C ASP A 14 -10.54 28.62 -19.49
N THR A 15 -9.54 29.49 -19.60
CA THR A 15 -8.21 29.10 -20.11
C THR A 15 -7.34 28.50 -19.01
N ARG A 16 -6.78 27.33 -19.29
CA ARG A 16 -5.88 26.62 -18.37
C ARG A 16 -4.45 27.19 -18.35
N PHE A 17 -4.08 27.91 -19.41
CA PHE A 17 -2.74 28.46 -19.61
C PHE A 17 -2.82 29.90 -20.12
N CYS A 18 -1.87 30.72 -19.69
CA CYS A 18 -1.76 32.09 -20.16
C CYS A 18 -1.35 32.16 -21.63
N ALA A 19 -2.09 32.88 -22.46
CA ALA A 19 -1.83 33.01 -23.90
C ALA A 19 -0.47 33.65 -24.25
N LYS A 20 0.15 34.38 -23.31
CA LYS A 20 1.39 35.12 -23.53
C LYS A 20 2.65 34.42 -23.02
N CYS A 21 2.61 33.91 -21.79
CA CYS A 21 3.78 33.33 -21.13
C CYS A 21 3.68 31.82 -20.90
N ASN A 22 2.56 31.21 -21.31
CA ASN A 22 2.24 29.79 -21.16
C ASN A 22 2.27 29.27 -19.71
N ASN A 23 2.24 30.17 -18.72
CA ASN A 23 2.16 29.78 -17.31
C ASN A 23 0.79 29.17 -17.00
N LYS A 24 0.75 28.08 -16.23
CA LYS A 24 -0.50 27.43 -15.80
C LYS A 24 -1.30 28.40 -14.94
N LEU A 25 -2.52 28.70 -15.38
CA LEU A 25 -3.47 29.48 -14.62
C LEU A 25 -4.15 28.53 -13.62
N GLN A 26 -4.49 29.05 -12.44
CA GLN A 26 -5.23 28.28 -11.44
C GLN A 26 -6.58 27.90 -12.07
N SER A 27 -6.79 26.61 -12.32
CA SER A 27 -8.02 26.12 -12.92
C SER A 27 -9.17 26.45 -11.98
N ILE A 28 -10.21 27.12 -12.50
CA ILE A 28 -11.51 27.13 -11.83
C ILE A 28 -11.87 25.69 -11.49
N ARG A 29 -12.20 25.44 -10.21
CA ARG A 29 -12.89 24.24 -9.80
C ARG A 29 -14.19 24.28 -10.59
N GLN A 30 -14.23 23.52 -11.68
CA GLN A 30 -15.43 23.37 -12.50
C GLN A 30 -16.47 22.83 -11.54
N THR A 31 -17.33 23.71 -11.04
CA THR A 31 -18.57 23.34 -10.37
C THR A 31 -19.35 22.67 -11.47
N VAL A 32 -19.13 21.36 -11.62
CA VAL A 32 -20.03 20.49 -12.35
C VAL A 32 -21.35 20.70 -11.62
N SER A 33 -22.21 21.53 -12.20
CA SER A 33 -23.60 21.61 -11.79
C SER A 33 -24.17 20.27 -12.20
N PHE A 34 -24.07 19.31 -11.29
CA PHE A 34 -24.88 18.12 -11.35
C PHE A 34 -26.31 18.65 -11.28
N GLU A 35 -26.98 18.73 -12.43
CA GLU A 35 -28.43 18.76 -12.46
C GLU A 35 -28.87 17.55 -11.64
N ASN A 36 -29.29 17.83 -10.42
CA ASN A 36 -29.56 16.83 -9.39
C ASN A 36 -30.68 15.93 -9.95
N PRO A 37 -30.42 14.68 -10.37
CA PRO A 37 -31.50 13.75 -10.59
C PRO A 37 -32.00 13.40 -9.19
N SER A 38 -32.93 14.23 -8.72
CA SER A 38 -33.62 14.10 -7.46
C SER A 38 -34.15 12.66 -7.33
N GLY A 39 -33.60 11.93 -6.36
CA GLY A 39 -34.34 10.82 -5.74
C GLY A 39 -33.68 9.44 -5.74
N ALA A 40 -32.52 9.22 -6.38
CA ALA A 40 -31.83 7.95 -6.19
C ALA A 40 -31.16 7.96 -4.80
N PRO A 41 -31.53 7.05 -3.87
CA PRO A 41 -30.84 6.92 -2.60
C PRO A 41 -29.36 6.66 -2.88
N LEU A 42 -28.48 7.44 -2.27
CA LEU A 42 -27.04 7.20 -2.36
C LEU A 42 -26.79 5.79 -1.82
N GLU A 43 -26.44 4.84 -2.71
CA GLU A 43 -26.12 3.50 -2.27
C GLU A 43 -24.97 3.57 -1.28
N SER A 44 -25.23 3.07 -0.08
CA SER A 44 -24.23 2.92 0.96
C SER A 44 -23.02 2.19 0.38
N PHE A 45 -21.84 2.74 0.63
CA PHE A 45 -20.56 2.13 0.27
C PHE A 45 -20.49 0.75 0.93
N ARG A 46 -20.93 -0.29 0.21
CA ARG A 46 -20.85 -1.67 0.67
C ARG A 46 -19.38 -2.02 0.63
N HIS A 47 -18.76 -2.17 1.81
CA HIS A 47 -17.44 -2.78 1.91
C HIS A 47 -17.47 -4.09 1.11
N GLN A 48 -16.67 -4.14 0.05
CA GLN A 48 -16.51 -5.36 -0.74
C GLN A 48 -16.05 -6.46 0.21
N ASN A 49 -16.88 -7.49 0.34
CA ASN A 49 -16.57 -8.66 1.17
C ASN A 49 -15.19 -9.18 0.80
N MET A 50 -14.38 -9.41 1.84
CA MET A 50 -13.00 -9.84 1.72
C MET A 50 -12.89 -11.09 0.82
N PRO A 51 -12.01 -11.08 -0.20
CA PRO A 51 -11.85 -12.21 -1.11
C PRO A 51 -11.32 -13.44 -0.35
N PRO A 52 -11.79 -14.66 -0.66
CA PRO A 52 -11.41 -15.89 0.04
C PRO A 52 -9.92 -16.24 -0.03
N ASP A 53 -9.15 -15.54 -0.87
CA ASP A 53 -7.68 -15.66 -0.96
C ASP A 53 -6.92 -14.98 0.19
N SER A 54 -7.60 -14.18 1.03
CA SER A 54 -7.00 -13.59 2.24
C SER A 54 -6.58 -14.65 3.25
N TRP A 55 -7.30 -15.78 3.36
CA TRP A 55 -6.97 -16.88 4.27
C TRP A 55 -5.66 -17.57 3.89
N ARG A 56 -5.36 -17.68 2.58
CA ARG A 56 -4.06 -18.20 2.10
C ARG A 56 -2.92 -17.27 2.48
N SER A 57 -3.14 -15.97 2.33
CA SER A 57 -2.14 -14.95 2.70
C SER A 57 -1.89 -14.95 4.21
N LEU A 58 -2.95 -15.07 5.02
CA LEU A 58 -2.86 -15.19 6.48
C LEU A 58 -2.10 -16.44 6.89
N LYS A 59 -2.37 -17.58 6.24
CA LYS A 59 -1.68 -18.85 6.51
C LYS A 59 -0.18 -18.78 6.21
N ARG A 60 0.21 -18.15 5.10
CA ARG A 60 1.63 -17.89 4.78
C ARG A 60 2.31 -16.98 5.80
N MET A 61 1.57 -15.99 6.31
CA MET A 61 2.10 -15.08 7.33
C MET A 61 2.32 -15.82 8.65
N ILE A 62 1.36 -16.61 9.12
CA ILE A 62 1.49 -17.44 10.33
C ILE A 62 2.68 -18.40 10.22
N GLU A 63 2.90 -18.95 9.04
CA GLU A 63 3.99 -19.88 8.78
C GLU A 63 5.38 -19.22 8.85
N ALA A 64 5.53 -18.03 8.28
CA ALA A 64 6.74 -17.22 8.45
C ALA A 64 7.01 -16.86 9.91
N TRP A 65 5.95 -16.50 10.65
CA TRP A 65 6.03 -16.23 12.08
C TRP A 65 6.40 -17.49 12.90
N GLY A 66 5.91 -18.66 12.50
CA GLY A 66 6.28 -19.94 13.11
C GLY A 66 7.77 -20.26 12.96
N TYR A 67 8.36 -19.98 11.79
CA TYR A 67 9.80 -20.15 11.59
C TYR A 67 10.64 -19.17 12.41
N LEU A 68 10.22 -17.91 12.50
CA LEU A 68 10.88 -16.93 13.35
C LEU A 68 10.80 -17.32 14.83
N ALA A 69 9.64 -17.78 15.30
CA ALA A 69 9.47 -18.24 16.68
C ALA A 69 10.33 -19.47 16.99
N LEU A 70 10.42 -20.43 16.05
CA LEU A 70 11.29 -21.60 16.19
C LEU A 70 12.76 -21.19 16.28
N LEU A 71 13.23 -20.30 15.40
CA LEU A 71 14.59 -19.77 15.44
C LEU A 71 14.88 -19.05 16.75
N ALA A 72 13.97 -18.18 17.19
CA ALA A 72 14.11 -17.44 18.42
C ALA A 72 14.17 -18.36 19.65
N ALA A 73 13.32 -19.40 19.70
CA ALA A 73 13.31 -20.37 20.79
C ALA A 73 14.62 -21.18 20.85
N VAL A 74 15.14 -21.60 19.69
CA VAL A 74 16.43 -22.31 19.61
C VAL A 74 17.58 -21.39 20.01
N ALA A 75 17.59 -20.13 19.56
CA ALA A 75 18.60 -19.15 19.93
C ALA A 75 18.58 -18.86 21.45
N ALA A 76 17.39 -18.69 22.04
CA ALA A 76 17.21 -18.50 23.47
C ALA A 76 17.69 -19.73 24.27
N GLY A 77 17.38 -20.95 23.80
CA GLY A 77 17.91 -22.18 24.38
C GLY A 77 19.45 -22.24 24.32
N CYS A 78 20.06 -21.91 23.19
CA CYS A 78 21.51 -21.87 23.06
C CYS A 78 22.16 -20.85 24.01
N ALA A 79 21.52 -19.69 24.21
CA ALA A 79 21.97 -18.67 25.16
C ALA A 79 21.85 -19.13 26.62
N PHE A 80 20.88 -19.98 26.96
CA PHE A 80 20.70 -20.52 28.32
C PHE A 80 21.67 -21.64 28.69
N TYR A 81 22.16 -22.42 27.72
CA TYR A 81 22.98 -23.62 27.97
C TYR A 81 24.48 -23.42 27.68
N ASP A 82 24.94 -22.21 27.32
CA ASP A 82 26.34 -21.87 26.96
C ASP A 82 27.00 -22.83 25.95
N THR A 83 26.18 -23.57 25.20
CA THR A 83 26.61 -24.62 24.28
C THR A 83 26.08 -24.26 22.91
N TRP A 84 26.97 -23.81 22.01
CA TRP A 84 26.62 -23.20 20.72
C TRP A 84 26.49 -24.23 19.58
N TRP A 85 26.82 -25.50 19.86
CA TRP A 85 26.78 -26.60 18.90
C TRP A 85 25.37 -26.98 18.35
N PRO A 86 24.26 -26.89 19.11
CA PRO A 86 22.92 -27.23 18.60
C PRO A 86 22.31 -26.18 17.66
N LEU A 87 22.94 -25.00 17.55
CA LEU A 87 22.52 -23.93 16.65
C LEU A 87 22.84 -24.26 15.17
N TYR A 88 23.93 -24.99 14.92
CA TYR A 88 24.32 -25.42 13.58
C TYR A 88 23.34 -26.42 12.93
N PRO A 89 22.95 -27.54 13.58
CA PRO A 89 22.02 -28.50 12.96
C PRO A 89 20.60 -27.94 12.81
N THR A 90 20.18 -27.01 13.67
CA THR A 90 18.86 -26.37 13.58
C THR A 90 18.79 -25.39 12.41
N VAL A 91 19.83 -24.57 12.19
CA VAL A 91 19.93 -23.73 10.99
C VAL A 91 20.04 -24.59 9.72
N ALA A 92 20.80 -25.68 9.75
CA ALA A 92 20.90 -26.61 8.61
C ALA A 92 19.55 -27.26 8.27
N LEU A 93 18.79 -27.72 9.27
CA LEU A 93 17.44 -28.25 9.08
C LEU A 93 16.47 -27.20 8.55
N LEU A 94 16.51 -25.98 9.08
CA LEU A 94 15.69 -24.88 8.58
C LEU A 94 16.02 -24.52 7.13
N GLY A 95 17.31 -24.45 6.80
CA GLY A 95 17.77 -24.24 5.42
C GLY A 95 17.27 -25.33 4.48
N LEU A 96 17.34 -26.61 4.90
CA LEU A 96 16.87 -27.75 4.13
C LEU A 96 15.35 -27.74 3.94
N VAL A 97 14.58 -27.38 4.98
CA VAL A 97 13.12 -27.23 4.91
C VAL A 97 12.72 -26.08 3.98
N LEU A 98 13.43 -24.95 4.03
CA LEU A 98 13.18 -23.83 3.12
C LEU A 98 13.54 -24.16 1.67
N TRP A 99 14.60 -24.94 1.45
CA TRP A 99 15.00 -25.42 0.13
C TRP A 99 13.97 -26.39 -0.47
N LEU A 100 13.49 -27.36 0.32
CA LEU A 100 12.45 -28.30 -0.12
C LEU A 100 11.09 -27.64 -0.38
N ARG A 101 10.80 -26.50 0.24
CA ARG A 101 9.58 -25.72 -0.01
C ARG A 101 9.65 -24.81 -1.23
N ARG A 102 10.85 -24.59 -1.76
CA ARG A 102 11.09 -23.75 -2.94
C ARG A 102 10.97 -24.54 -4.26
N VAL A 103 10.92 -25.87 -4.20
CA VAL A 103 10.58 -26.79 -5.29
C VAL A 103 9.10 -27.10 -5.24
#